data_AF-A0A6A6BVY0-F1
#
_entry.id   AF-A0A6A6BVY0-F1
#
_cell.length_a   1.000
_cell.length_b   1.000
_cell.length_c   1.000
_cell.angle_alpha   90.00
_cell.angle_beta   90.00
_cell.angle_gamma   90.00
#
_symmetry.space_group_name_H-M   'P 1'
#
loop_
_entity.id
_entity.type
_entity.pdbx_description
1 polymer ?
#
loop_
_entity_poly.entity_id
_entity_poly.type
_entity_poly.pdbx_seq_one_letter_code
_entity_poly.pdbx_strand_id
1 'polypeptide(L)'
;MSCRCHDCGRWFADENEWRMHRQVHLPAAYECFKCTNRYRKYSDMICHLEYGCGGIDAEDLNKSAAMVYQWKHIMDPDYRVEILRMDAEYGRNWNHEGQPRKCPNCGNYFKKLSALFQHAWSRYGAEAEDEGVLGKLKRWLWNRHG
;
A
#
# COMPACT_ATOMS: atom_id res chain seq x y z
N MET A 1 26.25 3.61 -15.29
CA MET A 1 26.20 5.09 -15.18
C MET A 1 25.77 5.40 -13.76
N SER A 2 26.50 6.26 -13.03
CA SER A 2 26.13 6.64 -11.67
C SER A 2 25.28 7.92 -11.68
N CYS A 3 24.26 7.97 -10.83
CA CYS A 3 23.37 9.12 -10.71
C CYS A 3 23.67 9.88 -9.41
N ARG A 4 23.85 11.20 -9.48
CA ARG A 4 24.10 12.07 -8.32
C ARG A 4 22.80 12.71 -7.86
N CYS A 5 22.52 12.70 -6.55
CA CYS A 5 21.47 13.52 -5.97
C CYS A 5 21.96 14.97 -5.82
N HIS A 6 21.22 15.93 -6.36
CA HIS A 6 21.57 17.35 -6.26
C HIS A 6 21.26 17.95 -4.89
N ASP A 7 20.32 17.37 -4.15
CA ASP A 7 19.90 17.88 -2.83
C ASP A 7 20.92 17.54 -1.73
N CYS A 8 21.57 16.37 -1.79
CA CYS A 8 22.51 15.92 -0.75
C CYS A 8 23.88 15.46 -1.28
N GLY A 9 24.10 15.50 -2.59
CA GLY A 9 25.37 15.13 -3.23
C GLY A 9 25.68 13.64 -3.28
N ARG A 10 24.82 12.76 -2.75
CA ARG A 10 25.04 11.31 -2.72
C ARG A 10 25.00 10.70 -4.13
N TRP A 11 25.88 9.72 -4.37
CA TRP A 11 25.94 8.95 -5.60
C TRP A 11 25.26 7.59 -5.45
N PHE A 12 24.63 7.13 -6.55
CA PHE A 12 23.94 5.84 -6.64
C PHE A 12 24.47 5.05 -7.83
N ALA A 13 24.38 3.71 -7.72
CA ALA A 13 24.94 2.82 -8.72
C ALA A 13 24.11 2.79 -10.01
N ASP A 14 22.80 3.02 -9.89
CA ASP A 14 21.86 3.09 -11.00
C ASP A 14 20.77 4.16 -10.83
N GLU A 15 20.01 4.39 -11.90
CA GLU A 15 18.93 5.39 -11.94
C GLU A 15 17.75 5.03 -11.02
N ASN A 16 17.49 3.74 -10.81
CA ASN A 16 16.37 3.29 -10.01
C ASN A 16 16.61 3.59 -8.52
N GLU A 17 17.80 3.28 -8.01
CA GLU A 17 18.24 3.64 -6.66
C GLU A 17 18.19 5.15 -6.44
N TRP A 18 18.66 5.94 -7.42
CA TRP A 18 18.62 7.39 -7.35
C TRP A 18 17.18 7.95 -7.35
N ARG A 19 16.30 7.43 -8.21
CA ARG A 19 14.89 7.86 -8.28
C ARG A 19 14.16 7.54 -6.97
N MET A 20 14.39 6.36 -6.40
CA MET A 20 13.86 6.00 -5.08
C MET A 20 14.42 6.90 -3.98
N HIS A 21 15.71 7.23 -4.03
CA HIS A 21 16.34 8.11 -3.05
C HIS A 21 15.73 9.51 -3.05
N ARG A 22 15.43 10.11 -4.21
CA ARG A 22 14.90 11.49 -4.26
C ARG A 22 13.65 11.71 -3.41
N GLN A 23 12.88 10.67 -3.13
CA GLN A 23 11.72 10.75 -2.24
C GLN A 23 12.06 11.14 -0.81
N VAL A 24 13.30 10.89 -0.34
CA VAL A 24 13.70 11.27 1.01
C VAL A 24 13.72 12.78 1.19
N HIS A 25 13.88 13.54 0.11
CA HIS A 25 13.88 15.01 0.13
C HIS A 25 12.48 15.61 -0.01
N LEU A 26 11.48 14.80 -0.36
CA LEU A 26 10.11 15.27 -0.42
C LEU A 26 9.52 15.40 1.00
N PRO A 27 8.70 16.43 1.24
CA PRO A 27 7.99 16.56 2.50
C PRO A 27 7.03 15.38 2.70
N ALA A 28 6.73 15.08 3.96
CA ALA A 28 5.77 14.02 4.29
C ALA A 28 4.35 14.43 3.83
N ALA A 29 3.89 13.77 2.76
CA ALA A 29 2.64 14.06 2.07
C ALA A 29 1.43 13.31 2.64
N TYR A 30 1.67 12.18 3.33
CA TYR A 30 0.59 11.27 3.76
C TYR A 30 0.40 11.33 5.27
N GLU A 31 -0.71 11.89 5.72
CA GLU A 31 -1.13 11.84 7.11
C GLU A 31 -1.86 10.52 7.40
N CYS A 32 -1.60 9.93 8.56
CA CYS A 32 -2.31 8.74 9.02
C CYS A 32 -3.81 9.03 9.18
N PHE A 33 -4.65 8.06 8.87
CA PHE A 33 -6.11 8.20 8.95
C PHE A 33 -6.63 8.44 10.38
N LYS A 34 -5.86 8.09 11.41
CA LYS A 34 -6.30 8.13 12.81
C LYS A 34 -5.37 8.87 13.77
N CYS A 35 -4.17 9.25 13.33
CA CYS A 35 -3.23 9.96 14.17
C CYS A 35 -2.49 11.04 13.37
N THR A 36 -1.75 11.90 14.06
CA THR A 36 -1.06 13.04 13.44
C THR A 36 0.27 12.66 12.78
N ASN A 37 0.61 11.36 12.71
CA ASN A 37 1.85 10.91 12.10
C ASN A 37 1.79 11.11 10.58
N ARG A 38 2.90 11.58 10.00
CA ARG A 38 3.04 11.84 8.57
C ARG A 38 4.13 10.97 7.96
N TYR A 39 3.91 10.52 6.74
CA TYR A 39 4.77 9.61 6.00
C TYR A 39 5.11 10.18 4.62
N ARG A 40 6.30 9.86 4.10
CA ARG A 40 6.76 10.31 2.77
C ARG A 40 6.18 9.44 1.66
N LYS A 41 5.95 8.15 1.91
CA LYS A 41 5.34 7.20 0.97
C LYS A 41 4.01 6.69 1.49
N TYR A 42 3.06 6.45 0.59
CA TYR A 42 1.76 5.90 0.96
C TYR A 42 1.90 4.48 1.51
N SER A 43 2.81 3.67 0.93
CA SER A 43 3.14 2.33 1.43
C SER A 43 3.55 2.32 2.89
N ASP A 44 4.28 3.34 3.35
CA ASP A 44 4.79 3.43 4.72
C ASP A 44 3.65 3.74 5.70
N MET A 45 2.73 4.63 5.31
CA MET A 45 1.51 4.90 6.09
C MET A 45 0.60 3.67 6.14
N ILE A 46 0.41 2.94 5.03
CA ILE A 46 -0.38 1.70 5.04
C ILE A 46 0.29 0.65 5.92
N CYS A 47 1.61 0.50 5.85
CA CYS A 47 2.36 -0.41 6.72
C CYS A 47 2.13 -0.07 8.20
N HIS A 48 2.16 1.20 8.58
CA HIS A 48 1.82 1.64 9.94
C HIS A 48 0.41 1.21 10.36
N LEU A 49 -0.59 1.42 9.51
CA LEU A 49 -1.97 1.01 9.77
C LEU A 49 -2.11 -0.52 9.85
N GLU A 50 -1.39 -1.29 9.03
CA GLU A 50 -1.38 -2.76 9.11
C GLU A 50 -0.86 -3.28 10.46
N TYR A 51 -0.02 -2.53 11.17
CA TYR A 51 0.45 -2.86 12.53
C TYR A 51 -0.43 -2.30 13.65
N GLY A 52 -1.52 -1.61 13.32
CA GLY A 52 -2.45 -1.06 14.29
C GLY A 52 -2.25 0.43 14.54
N CYS A 53 -3.30 1.22 14.32
CA CYS A 53 -3.37 2.61 14.75
C CYS A 53 -4.83 3.09 14.85
N GLY A 54 -5.21 3.61 16.02
CA GLY A 54 -6.54 4.20 16.22
C GLY A 54 -7.71 3.27 15.86
N GLY A 55 -7.55 1.97 16.13
CA GLY A 55 -8.56 0.95 15.83
C GLY A 55 -8.62 0.51 14.36
N ILE A 56 -7.65 0.90 13.52
CA ILE A 56 -7.44 0.32 12.20
C ILE A 56 -6.27 -0.65 12.29
N ASP A 57 -6.45 -1.87 11.81
CA ASP A 57 -5.38 -2.85 11.63
C ASP A 57 -5.36 -3.45 10.19
N ALA A 58 -4.56 -4.51 10.00
CA ALA A 58 -4.50 -5.22 8.73
C ALA A 58 -5.84 -5.83 8.31
N GLU A 59 -6.66 -6.32 9.24
CA GLU A 59 -7.98 -6.90 8.96
C GLU A 59 -8.92 -5.83 8.43
N ASP A 60 -8.98 -4.66 9.08
CA ASP A 60 -9.81 -3.54 8.65
C ASP A 60 -9.48 -3.08 7.24
N LEU A 61 -8.18 -2.93 6.95
CA LEU A 61 -7.71 -2.57 5.61
C LEU A 61 -8.02 -3.67 4.60
N ASN A 62 -7.88 -4.94 4.99
CA ASN A 62 -8.13 -6.07 4.11
C ASN A 62 -9.61 -6.18 3.72
N LYS A 63 -10.52 -6.07 4.70
CA LYS A 63 -11.97 -6.00 4.50
C LYS A 63 -12.35 -4.80 3.64
N SER A 64 -11.76 -3.64 3.92
CA SER A 64 -12.03 -2.42 3.16
C SER A 64 -11.61 -2.55 1.69
N ALA A 65 -10.45 -3.16 1.43
CA ALA A 65 -10.01 -3.46 0.07
C ALA A 65 -10.88 -4.52 -0.63
N ALA A 66 -11.44 -5.49 0.09
CA ALA A 66 -12.38 -6.47 -0.46
C ALA A 66 -13.74 -5.87 -0.85
N MET A 67 -14.12 -4.77 -0.21
CA MET A 67 -15.37 -4.04 -0.45
C MET A 67 -15.30 -3.05 -1.62
N VAL A 68 -14.10 -2.65 -2.06
CA VAL A 68 -13.98 -1.71 -3.18
C VAL A 68 -14.47 -2.34 -4.49
N TYR A 69 -15.11 -1.56 -5.37
CA TYR A 69 -15.63 -2.08 -6.64
C TYR A 69 -14.56 -2.77 -7.50
N GLN A 70 -13.32 -2.26 -7.46
CA GLN A 70 -12.19 -2.79 -8.23
C GLN A 70 -11.50 -4.01 -7.58
N TRP A 71 -12.05 -4.60 -6.52
CA TRP A 71 -11.41 -5.69 -5.75
C TRP A 71 -10.80 -6.79 -6.64
N LYS A 72 -11.49 -7.19 -7.71
CA LYS A 72 -11.08 -8.28 -8.63
C LYS A 72 -9.76 -8.02 -9.35
N HIS A 73 -9.31 -6.76 -9.37
CA HIS A 73 -8.05 -6.36 -9.98
C HIS A 73 -6.91 -6.28 -8.97
N ILE A 74 -7.21 -6.26 -7.67
CA ILE A 74 -6.25 -6.03 -6.58
C ILE A 74 -6.15 -7.20 -5.60
N MET A 75 -6.99 -8.22 -5.75
CA MET A 75 -7.18 -9.27 -4.77
C MET A 75 -7.56 -10.59 -5.41
N ASP A 76 -7.09 -11.69 -4.82
CA ASP A 76 -7.52 -13.04 -5.13
C ASP A 76 -9.02 -13.26 -4.77
N PRO A 77 -9.85 -13.85 -5.66
CA PRO A 77 -11.27 -14.06 -5.40
C PRO A 77 -11.60 -14.95 -4.20
N ASP A 78 -10.80 -16.00 -3.94
CA ASP A 78 -11.06 -16.93 -2.83
C ASP A 78 -10.81 -16.22 -1.51
N TYR A 79 -9.71 -15.48 -1.44
CA TYR A 79 -9.39 -14.60 -0.32
C TYR A 79 -10.49 -13.58 -0.04
N ARG A 80 -11.13 -13.02 -1.08
CA ARG A 80 -12.25 -12.09 -0.90
C ARG A 80 -13.42 -12.75 -0.18
N VAL A 81 -13.76 -13.98 -0.57
CA VAL A 81 -14.87 -14.71 0.03
C VAL A 81 -14.58 -15.00 1.49
N GLU A 82 -13.35 -15.41 1.81
CA GLU A 82 -12.92 -15.67 3.18
C GLU A 82 -13.01 -14.42 4.06
N ILE A 83 -12.38 -13.31 3.65
CA ILE A 83 -12.32 -12.09 4.49
C ILE A 83 -13.70 -11.43 4.70
N LEU A 84 -14.63 -11.56 3.74
CA LEU A 84 -15.98 -11.00 3.87
C LEU A 84 -16.93 -11.88 4.68
N ARG A 85 -16.65 -13.19 4.78
CA ARG A 85 -17.42 -14.13 5.61
C ARG A 85 -16.88 -14.22 7.04
N MET A 86 -15.73 -13.60 7.31
CA MET A 86 -15.03 -13.69 8.58
C MET A 86 -15.77 -12.92 9.69
N ASP A 87 -16.22 -13.64 10.72
CA ASP A 87 -16.77 -13.07 11.94
C ASP A 87 -15.66 -12.62 12.93
N ALA A 88 -16.08 -11.95 14.01
CA ALA A 88 -15.18 -11.38 15.01
C ALA A 88 -14.43 -12.45 15.85
N GLU A 89 -14.89 -13.70 15.85
CA GLU A 89 -14.24 -14.79 16.58
C GLU A 89 -13.05 -15.33 15.78
N TYR A 90 -13.19 -15.40 14.45
CA TYR A 90 -12.16 -15.90 13.53
C TYR A 90 -11.00 -14.92 13.28
N GLY A 91 -11.24 -13.59 13.37
CA GLY A 91 -10.25 -12.55 13.06
C GLY A 91 -9.03 -12.52 13.98
N ARG A 92 -9.18 -12.91 15.26
CA ARG A 92 -8.09 -12.82 16.26
C ARG A 92 -6.89 -13.74 16.02
N ASN A 93 -7.06 -14.82 15.23
CA ASN A 93 -5.99 -15.79 14.91
C ASN A 93 -5.68 -15.85 13.41
N TRP A 94 -6.03 -14.80 12.67
CA TRP A 94 -5.98 -14.83 11.23
C TRP A 94 -4.53 -14.70 10.69
N ASN A 95 -3.97 -15.81 10.21
CA ASN A 95 -2.66 -15.89 9.56
C ASN A 95 -2.79 -16.52 8.17
N HIS A 96 -3.29 -15.77 7.19
CA HIS A 96 -3.46 -16.28 5.83
C HIS A 96 -2.10 -16.60 5.17
N GLU A 97 -1.90 -17.86 4.80
CA GLU A 97 -0.61 -18.37 4.30
C GLU A 97 -0.28 -17.89 2.87
N GLY A 98 -1.28 -17.48 2.09
CA GLY A 98 -1.13 -17.05 0.70
C GLY A 98 -0.78 -15.56 0.49
N GLN A 99 -0.62 -15.18 -0.78
CA GLN A 99 -0.37 -13.80 -1.23
C GLN A 99 -1.66 -13.21 -1.85
N PRO A 100 -2.55 -12.60 -1.07
CA PRO A 100 -3.87 -12.25 -1.57
C PRO A 100 -3.90 -11.00 -2.44
N ARG A 101 -2.82 -10.22 -2.49
CA ARG A 101 -2.80 -8.89 -3.13
C ARG A 101 -2.26 -8.96 -4.54
N LYS A 102 -3.11 -8.75 -5.54
CA LYS A 102 -2.72 -8.74 -6.94
C LYS A 102 -2.32 -7.33 -7.39
N CYS A 103 -1.22 -7.19 -8.11
CA CYS A 103 -0.91 -5.95 -8.81
C CYS A 103 -1.74 -5.84 -10.09
N PRO A 104 -2.53 -4.77 -10.28
CA PRO A 104 -3.33 -4.61 -11.49
C PRO A 104 -2.50 -4.35 -12.76
N ASN A 105 -1.23 -3.93 -12.62
CA ASN A 105 -0.37 -3.59 -13.75
C ASN A 105 0.42 -4.80 -14.29
N CYS A 106 0.91 -5.70 -13.42
CA CYS A 106 1.69 -6.87 -13.83
C CYS A 106 1.11 -8.23 -13.43
N GLY A 107 0.09 -8.26 -12.58
CA GLY A 107 -0.52 -9.51 -12.10
C GLY A 107 0.25 -10.24 -11.00
N ASN A 108 1.41 -9.74 -10.54
CA ASN A 108 2.15 -10.32 -9.42
C ASN A 108 1.36 -10.22 -8.11
N TYR A 109 1.60 -11.19 -7.22
CA TYR A 109 0.92 -11.27 -5.93
C TYR A 109 1.84 -10.85 -4.77
N PHE A 110 1.22 -10.33 -3.71
CA PHE A 110 1.88 -9.84 -2.50
C PHE A 110 1.11 -10.26 -1.24
N LYS A 111 1.84 -10.41 -0.12
CA LYS A 111 1.25 -10.76 1.18
C LYS A 111 0.48 -9.58 1.82
N LYS A 112 1.03 -8.37 1.70
CA LYS A 112 0.54 -7.16 2.37
C LYS A 112 0.08 -6.12 1.37
N LEU A 113 -0.86 -5.27 1.77
CA LEU A 113 -1.32 -4.15 0.96
C LEU A 113 -0.21 -3.10 0.82
N SER A 114 0.54 -2.85 1.91
CA SER A 114 1.74 -1.99 1.88
C SER A 114 2.76 -2.45 0.82
N ALA A 115 3.00 -3.75 0.71
CA ALA A 115 3.92 -4.33 -0.26
C ALA A 115 3.42 -4.15 -1.71
N LEU A 116 2.11 -4.25 -1.95
CA LEU A 116 1.53 -3.97 -3.26
C LEU A 116 1.73 -2.50 -3.67
N PHE A 117 1.45 -1.54 -2.77
CA PHE A 117 1.68 -0.12 -3.02
C PHE A 117 3.17 0.17 -3.25
N GLN A 118 4.05 -0.32 -2.38
CA GLN A 118 5.49 -0.17 -2.54
C GLN A 118 5.99 -0.71 -3.88
N HIS A 119 5.49 -1.88 -4.30
CA HIS A 119 5.81 -2.45 -5.61
C HIS A 119 5.35 -1.54 -6.75
N ALA A 120 4.09 -1.11 -6.72
CA ALA A 120 3.52 -0.27 -7.76
C ALA A 120 4.28 1.04 -7.90
N TRP A 121 4.55 1.71 -6.77
CA TRP A 121 5.30 2.95 -6.73
C TRP A 121 6.73 2.78 -7.26
N SER A 122 7.44 1.73 -6.82
CA SER A 122 8.83 1.50 -7.23
C SER A 122 8.96 1.17 -8.72
N ARG A 123 7.96 0.49 -9.31
CA ARG A 123 8.00 0.05 -10.71
C ARG A 123 7.42 1.05 -11.69
N TYR A 124 6.36 1.75 -11.29
CA TYR A 124 5.55 2.57 -12.18
C TYR A 124 5.46 4.04 -11.74
N GLY A 125 6.11 4.41 -10.64
CA GLY A 125 6.11 5.77 -10.11
C GLY A 125 4.83 6.13 -9.36
N ALA A 126 4.71 7.41 -8.99
CA ALA A 126 3.59 7.92 -8.20
C ALA A 126 2.23 7.81 -8.94
N GLU A 127 2.23 7.96 -10.26
CA GLU A 127 1.02 7.87 -11.10
C GLU A 127 0.26 6.55 -10.91
N ALA A 128 0.99 5.44 -10.68
CA ALA A 128 0.36 4.15 -10.45
C ALA A 128 -0.42 4.06 -9.14
N GLU A 129 -0.12 4.89 -8.15
CA GLU A 129 -0.87 4.95 -6.89
C GLU A 129 -1.95 6.03 -6.87
N ASP A 130 -1.87 7.02 -7.76
CA ASP A 130 -2.79 8.17 -7.79
C ASP A 130 -3.92 7.96 -8.83
N GLU A 131 -3.63 7.19 -9.88
CA GLU A 131 -4.57 6.90 -10.97
C GLU A 131 -4.98 5.42 -11.03
N GLY A 132 -5.86 5.10 -11.98
CA GLY A 132 -6.24 3.73 -12.27
C GLY A 132 -6.90 3.00 -11.10
N VAL A 133 -6.57 1.70 -10.97
CA VAL A 133 -7.17 0.81 -9.97
C VAL A 133 -6.66 1.12 -8.56
N LEU A 134 -5.35 1.30 -8.38
CA LEU A 134 -4.77 1.57 -7.06
C LEU A 134 -5.12 2.98 -6.57
N GLY A 135 -5.21 3.98 -7.45
CA GLY A 135 -5.72 5.31 -7.08
C GLY A 135 -7.18 5.33 -6.67
N LYS A 136 -8.02 4.46 -7.23
CA LYS A 136 -9.39 4.25 -6.76
C LYS A 136 -9.42 3.58 -5.38
N LEU A 137 -8.56 2.57 -5.16
CA LEU A 137 -8.41 1.93 -3.86
C LEU A 137 -7.90 2.90 -2.78
N LYS A 138 -6.87 3.70 -3.08
CA LYS A 138 -6.30 4.73 -2.20
C LYS A 138 -7.37 5.72 -1.74
N ARG A 139 -8.15 6.28 -2.67
CA ARG A 139 -9.27 7.17 -2.37
C ARG A 139 -10.37 6.49 -1.55
N TRP A 140 -10.70 5.24 -1.87
CA TRP A 140 -11.69 4.47 -1.11
C TRP A 140 -11.28 4.26 0.35
N LEU A 141 -10.01 3.91 0.59
CA LEU A 141 -9.47 3.73 1.93
C LEU A 141 -9.50 5.03 2.72
N TRP A 142 -9.09 6.15 2.10
CA TRP A 142 -9.20 7.48 2.71
C TRP A 142 -10.64 7.79 3.12
N ASN A 143 -11.60 7.70 2.20
CA ASN A 143 -13.00 8.04 2.49
C ASN A 143 -13.65 7.17 3.57
N ARG A 144 -13.13 5.96 3.80
CA ARG A 144 -13.67 5.02 4.78
C ARG A 144 -13.06 5.20 6.16
N HIS A 145 -11.79 5.60 6.22
CA HIS A 145 -10.98 5.52 7.43
C HIS A 145 -10.44 6.87 7.91
N GLY A 146 -10.20 7.82 7.00
CA GLY A 146 -9.82 9.20 7.31
C GLY A 146 -11.03 10.04 7.68
#